data_AF-A0A9D4MX38-F1
#
_entry.id   AF-A0A9D4MX38-F1
#
_cell.length_a   1.000
_cell.length_b   1.000
_cell.length_c   1.000
_cell.angle_alpha   90.00
_cell.angle_beta   90.00
_cell.angle_gamma   90.00
#
_symmetry.space_group_name_H-M   'P 1'
#
loop_
_entity.id
_entity.type
_entity.pdbx_description
1 polymer ?
#
loop_
_entity_poly.entity_id
_entity_poly.type
_entity_poly.pdbx_seq_one_letter_code
_entity_poly.pdbx_strand_id
1 'polypeptide(L)'
;MDILKSPAVSGLRRMFILVSPNESSFENVEDVPDYVDQAVPYFASLIILEWLVLYGTGKTTPRLNDSLGSLSNGLLSLLHGLLFRSTELAAYVWFYQRFNFVTLPWDSPWTWLLCLLGVDLAYYWVHRFGHGAYNWH
;
A
#
# COMPACT_ATOMS: atom_id res chain seq x y z
N MET A 1 -11.00 29.64 -9.29
CA MET A 1 -11.75 29.08 -8.15
C MET A 1 -11.57 27.57 -8.24
N ASP A 2 -10.45 27.07 -7.72
CA ASP A 2 -9.98 25.69 -7.93
C ASP A 2 -10.72 24.73 -7.00
N ILE A 3 -11.90 24.27 -7.44
CA ILE A 3 -12.71 23.27 -6.71
C ILE A 3 -11.88 21.99 -6.42
N LEU A 4 -10.88 21.70 -7.26
CA LEU A 4 -9.95 20.57 -7.12
C LEU A 4 -8.96 20.68 -5.94
N LYS A 5 -8.79 21.88 -5.35
CA LYS A 5 -7.92 22.11 -4.18
C LYS A 5 -8.67 22.11 -2.85
N SER A 6 -10.00 21.91 -2.87
CA SER A 6 -10.76 21.73 -1.63
C SER A 6 -10.24 20.49 -0.88
N PRO A 7 -10.03 20.56 0.45
CA PRO A 7 -9.51 19.44 1.24
C PRO A 7 -10.38 18.18 1.10
N ALA A 8 -11.70 18.33 0.95
CA ALA A 8 -12.62 17.22 0.70
C ALA A 8 -12.43 16.58 -0.69
N VAL A 9 -12.20 17.40 -1.72
CA VAL A 9 -12.01 16.94 -3.10
C VAL A 9 -10.61 16.33 -3.29
N SER A 10 -9.61 16.85 -2.57
CA SER A 10 -8.26 16.30 -2.53
C SER A 10 -8.21 14.93 -1.85
N GLY A 11 -8.90 14.77 -0.72
CA GLY A 11 -9.04 13.47 -0.04
C GLY A 11 -9.74 12.44 -0.93
N LEU A 12 -10.83 12.82 -1.60
CA LEU A 12 -11.53 11.94 -2.54
C LEU A 12 -10.65 11.56 -3.75
N ARG A 13 -9.90 12.50 -4.33
CA ARG A 13 -8.95 12.20 -5.42
C ARG A 13 -7.90 11.17 -4.99
N ARG A 14 -7.39 11.26 -3.76
CA ARG A 14 -6.42 10.32 -3.20
C ARG A 14 -7.01 8.91 -3.06
N MET A 15 -8.29 8.78 -2.68
CA MET A 15 -8.96 7.47 -2.61
C MET A 15 -9.03 6.75 -3.96
N PHE A 16 -9.20 7.49 -5.06
CA PHE A 16 -9.31 6.94 -6.41
C PHE A 16 -7.99 6.92 -7.18
N ILE A 17 -6.84 7.14 -6.52
CA ILE A 17 -5.52 7.14 -7.16
C ILE A 17 -5.44 8.22 -8.27
N LEU A 18 -6.20 9.31 -8.13
CA LEU A 18 -6.21 10.46 -9.05
C LEU A 18 -5.21 11.53 -8.59
N VAL A 19 -4.02 11.11 -8.18
CA VAL A 19 -2.90 11.95 -7.75
C VAL A 19 -1.78 11.88 -8.77
N SER A 20 -1.20 13.03 -9.11
CA SER A 20 -0.07 13.04 -10.04
C SER A 20 1.21 12.57 -9.33
N PRO A 21 2.15 11.89 -10.00
CA PRO A 21 3.38 11.40 -9.39
C PRO A 21 4.20 12.50 -8.69
N ASN A 22 4.18 13.72 -9.25
CA ASN A 22 4.89 14.88 -8.72
C ASN A 22 4.31 15.40 -7.38
N GLU A 23 3.07 15.03 -7.04
CA GLU A 23 2.43 15.37 -5.76
C GLU A 23 2.60 14.26 -4.70
N SER A 24 3.11 13.08 -5.07
CA SER A 24 3.22 11.90 -4.20
C SER A 24 4.65 11.43 -3.93
N SER A 25 5.64 11.99 -4.62
CA SER A 25 7.07 11.67 -4.44
C SER A 25 7.69 12.62 -3.43
N PHE A 26 7.99 12.12 -2.23
CA PHE A 26 8.62 12.87 -1.15
C PHE A 26 10.03 12.34 -0.90
N GLU A 27 10.98 13.23 -0.64
CA GLU A 27 12.36 12.87 -0.29
C GLU A 27 12.45 12.43 1.19
N ASN A 28 11.73 13.12 2.07
CA ASN A 28 11.71 12.84 3.51
C ASN A 28 10.38 12.23 3.93
N VAL A 29 10.44 11.35 4.94
CA VAL A 29 9.25 10.71 5.54
C VAL A 29 8.34 11.73 6.23
N GLU A 30 8.91 12.81 6.75
CA GLU A 30 8.19 13.87 7.46
C GLU A 30 7.23 14.65 6.55
N ASP A 31 7.53 14.73 5.26
CA ASP A 31 6.70 15.39 4.26
C ASP A 31 5.54 14.50 3.77
N VAL A 32 5.59 13.20 4.08
CA VAL A 32 4.56 12.23 3.69
C VAL A 32 3.32 12.46 4.53
N PRO A 33 2.18 12.84 3.92
CA PRO A 33 0.93 13.00 4.66
C PRO A 33 0.48 11.67 5.28
N ASP A 34 -0.10 11.71 6.47
CA ASP A 34 -0.70 10.52 7.06
C ASP A 34 -1.96 10.13 6.26
N TYR A 35 -1.76 9.19 5.33
CA TYR A 35 -2.81 8.72 4.44
C TYR A 35 -3.86 7.90 5.18
N VAL A 36 -3.49 7.24 6.28
CA VAL A 36 -4.41 6.42 7.06
C VAL A 36 -5.41 7.32 7.74
N ASP A 37 -4.93 8.33 8.46
CA ASP A 37 -5.79 9.29 9.17
C ASP A 37 -6.73 10.04 8.22
N GLN A 38 -6.25 10.36 7.01
CA GLN A 38 -7.09 11.00 5.98
C GLN A 38 -8.14 10.05 5.39
N ALA A 39 -7.86 8.75 5.28
CA ALA A 39 -8.77 7.78 4.68
C ALA A 39 -9.85 7.27 5.64
N VAL A 40 -9.55 7.19 6.94
CA VAL A 40 -10.47 6.75 8.01
C VAL A 40 -11.87 7.40 7.94
N PRO A 41 -12.02 8.75 7.85
CA PRO A 41 -13.35 9.36 7.84
C PRO A 41 -14.18 8.97 6.61
N TYR A 42 -13.55 8.82 5.44
CA TYR A 42 -14.26 8.40 4.24
C TYR A 42 -14.68 6.93 4.34
N PHE A 43 -13.79 6.05 4.83
CA PHE A 43 -14.12 4.64 5.03
C PHE A 43 -15.27 4.46 6.03
N ALA A 44 -15.24 5.18 7.16
CA ALA A 44 -16.33 5.19 8.13
C ALA A 44 -17.65 5.68 7.53
N SER A 45 -17.61 6.72 6.69
CA SER A 45 -18.80 7.22 5.99
C SER A 45 -19.42 6.18 5.04
N LEU A 46 -18.58 5.40 4.35
CA LEU A 46 -19.02 4.33 3.46
C LEU A 46 -19.65 3.17 4.22
N ILE A 47 -19.10 2.78 5.38
CA ILE A 47 -19.71 1.78 6.27
C ILE A 47 -21.11 2.22 6.72
N ILE A 48 -21.25 3.48 7.13
CA ILE A 48 -22.55 4.03 7.54
C ILE A 48 -23.53 4.02 6.37
N LEU A 49 -23.08 4.42 5.18
CA LEU A 49 -23.89 4.41 3.97
C LEU A 49 -24.37 3.00 3.61
N GLU A 50 -23.47 2.02 3.64
CA GLU A 50 -23.79 0.62 3.40
C GLU A 50 -24.86 0.12 4.39
N TRP A 51 -24.71 0.45 5.68
CA TRP A 51 -25.69 0.10 6.71
C TRP A 51 -27.08 0.72 6.46
N LEU A 52 -27.13 2.00 6.06
CA LEU A 52 -28.39 2.68 5.71
C LEU A 52 -29.07 2.04 4.49
N VAL A 53 -28.31 1.65 3.47
CA VAL A 53 -28.83 0.97 2.27
C VAL A 53 -29.37 -0.42 2.61
N LEU A 54 -28.67 -1.18 3.45
CA LEU A 54 -29.11 -2.49 3.94
C LEU A 54 -30.40 -2.38 4.76
N TYR A 55 -30.49 -1.35 5.60
CA TYR A 55 -31.71 -1.04 6.36
C TYR A 55 -32.89 -0.74 5.43
N GLY A 56 -32.68 0.09 4.40
CA GLY A 56 -33.71 0.47 3.42
C GLY A 56 -34.17 -0.66 2.50
N THR A 57 -33.35 -1.69 2.28
CA THR A 57 -33.69 -2.84 1.41
C THR A 57 -34.39 -4.00 2.14
N GLY A 58 -34.63 -3.87 3.45
CA GLY A 58 -35.38 -4.87 4.24
C GLY A 58 -34.68 -6.22 4.37
N LYS A 59 -33.39 -6.32 4.03
CA LYS A 59 -32.60 -7.53 4.25
C LYS A 59 -32.35 -7.68 5.75
N THR A 60 -32.55 -8.89 6.28
CA THR A 60 -32.26 -9.23 7.66
C THR A 60 -30.80 -8.90 7.98
N THR A 61 -30.57 -8.33 9.16
CA THR A 61 -29.26 -7.94 9.69
C THR A 61 -28.15 -8.94 9.31
N PRO A 62 -26.97 -8.48 8.86
CA PRO A 62 -25.85 -9.37 8.59
C PRO A 62 -25.60 -10.20 9.87
N ARG A 63 -25.53 -11.52 9.71
CA ARG A 63 -25.35 -12.43 10.85
C ARG A 63 -24.12 -11.96 11.63
N LEU A 64 -24.28 -11.71 12.92
CA LEU A 64 -23.20 -11.20 13.77
C LEU A 64 -21.93 -12.05 13.67
N ASN A 65 -22.10 -13.36 13.46
CA ASN A 65 -21.00 -14.30 13.24
C ASN A 65 -20.21 -14.02 11.95
N ASP A 66 -20.90 -13.68 10.86
CA ASP A 66 -20.26 -13.39 9.57
C ASP A 66 -19.54 -12.03 9.62
N SER A 67 -20.15 -11.05 10.30
CA SER A 67 -19.51 -9.75 10.57
C SER A 67 -18.28 -9.88 11.46
N LEU A 68 -18.35 -10.67 12.53
CA LEU A 68 -17.23 -10.91 13.45
C LEU A 68 -16.12 -11.71 12.77
N GLY A 69 -16.46 -12.74 12.00
CA GLY A 69 -15.50 -13.50 11.19
C GLY A 69 -14.77 -12.63 10.18
N SER A 70 -15.51 -11.78 9.46
CA SER A 70 -14.94 -10.83 8.50
C SER A 70 -14.02 -9.81 9.17
N LEU A 71 -14.42 -9.27 10.33
CA LEU A 71 -13.59 -8.36 11.11
C LEU A 71 -12.31 -9.03 11.61
N SER A 72 -12.43 -10.27 12.11
CA SER A 72 -11.31 -11.05 12.62
C SER A 72 -10.33 -11.41 11.51
N ASN A 73 -10.82 -11.78 10.33
CA ASN A 73 -10.01 -12.01 9.15
C ASN A 73 -9.33 -10.72 8.66
N GLY A 74 -10.04 -9.59 8.70
CA GLY A 74 -9.46 -8.27 8.38
C GLY A 74 -8.32 -7.90 9.33
N LEU A 75 -8.51 -8.08 10.63
CA LEU A 75 -7.47 -7.84 11.63
C LEU A 75 -6.27 -8.77 11.44
N LEU A 76 -6.51 -10.06 11.18
CA LEU A 76 -5.45 -11.02 10.91
C LEU A 76 -4.66 -10.65 9.65
N SER A 77 -5.35 -10.20 8.59
CA SER A 77 -4.71 -9.72 7.36
C SER A 77 -3.85 -8.48 7.60
N LEU A 78 -4.32 -7.53 8.41
CA LEU A 78 -3.54 -6.35 8.81
C LEU A 78 -2.29 -6.74 9.59
N LEU A 79 -2.43 -7.62 10.59
CA LEU A 79 -1.31 -8.12 11.40
C LEU A 79 -0.28 -8.86 10.55
N HIS A 80 -0.75 -9.75 9.66
CA HIS A 80 0.11 -10.44 8.72
C HIS A 80 0.86 -9.42 7.85
N GLY A 81 0.15 -8.48 7.22
CA GLY A 81 0.76 -7.43 6.40
C GLY A 81 1.82 -6.64 7.17
N LEU A 82 1.51 -6.22 8.39
CA LEU A 82 2.45 -5.48 9.24
C LEU A 82 3.70 -6.29 9.56
N LEU A 83 3.54 -7.55 9.97
CA LEU A 83 4.67 -8.41 10.33
C LEU A 83 5.61 -8.61 9.14
N PHE A 84 5.10 -9.06 8.00
CA PHE A 84 5.93 -9.34 6.83
C PHE A 84 6.58 -8.07 6.28
N ARG A 85 5.85 -6.95 6.20
CA ARG A 85 6.42 -5.67 5.74
C ARG A 85 7.46 -5.11 6.71
N SER A 86 7.23 -5.25 8.01
CA SER A 86 8.20 -4.82 9.02
C SER A 86 9.47 -5.67 8.97
N THR A 87 9.34 -6.98 8.80
CA THR A 87 10.48 -7.88 8.63
C THR A 87 11.25 -7.58 7.34
N GLU A 88 10.54 -7.37 6.22
CA GLU A 88 11.12 -6.98 4.94
C GLU A 88 11.92 -5.68 5.06
N LEU A 89 11.33 -4.65 5.67
CA LEU A 89 12.00 -3.37 5.91
C LEU A 89 13.20 -3.50 6.85
N ALA A 90 13.08 -4.26 7.94
CA ALA A 90 14.18 -4.49 8.87
C ALA A 90 15.35 -5.21 8.19
N ALA A 91 15.06 -6.22 7.36
CA ALA A 91 16.07 -6.91 6.56
C ALA A 91 16.74 -5.94 5.57
N TYR A 92 15.95 -5.14 4.84
CA TYR A 92 16.47 -4.12 3.93
C TYR A 92 17.42 -3.14 4.65
N VAL A 93 17.01 -2.59 5.80
CA VAL A 93 17.83 -1.66 6.59
C VAL A 93 19.13 -2.34 7.05
N TRP A 94 19.06 -3.58 7.52
CA TRP A 94 20.23 -4.33 7.94
C TRP A 94 21.23 -4.54 6.79
N PHE A 95 20.75 -4.94 5.61
CA PHE A 95 21.58 -5.08 4.41
C PHE A 95 22.17 -3.74 3.97
N TYR A 96 21.35 -2.69 3.91
CA TYR A 96 21.78 -1.35 3.53
C TYR A 96 22.89 -0.84 4.45
N GLN A 97 22.75 -0.97 5.76
CA GLN A 97 23.77 -0.54 6.72
C GLN A 97 25.10 -1.29 6.58
N ARG A 98 25.09 -2.53 6.09
CA ARG A 98 26.29 -3.38 6.01
C ARG A 98 26.93 -3.43 4.62
N PHE A 99 26.15 -3.28 3.56
CA PHE A 99 26.56 -3.50 2.16
C PHE A 99 26.30 -2.30 1.24
N ASN A 100 26.03 -1.11 1.78
CA ASN A 100 25.94 0.11 0.97
C ASN A 100 27.33 0.66 0.63
N PHE A 101 27.79 0.37 -0.59
CA PHE A 101 29.06 0.90 -1.13
C PHE A 101 28.92 2.24 -1.85
N VAL A 102 27.75 2.49 -2.46
CA VAL A 102 27.49 3.69 -3.28
C VAL A 102 26.05 4.13 -3.05
N THR A 103 25.88 5.37 -2.59
CA THR A 103 24.56 5.99 -2.49
C THR A 103 24.27 6.76 -3.77
N LEU A 104 23.21 6.36 -4.47
CA LEU A 104 22.75 7.05 -5.67
C LEU A 104 21.78 8.20 -5.30
N PRO A 105 21.83 9.35 -6.00
CA PRO A 105 20.93 10.47 -5.74
C PRO A 105 19.48 10.15 -6.12
N TRP A 106 18.53 10.47 -5.24
CA TRP A 106 17.09 10.18 -5.41
C TRP A 106 16.45 10.92 -6.59
N ASP A 107 16.90 12.13 -6.87
CA ASP A 107 16.39 13.05 -7.89
C ASP A 107 16.94 12.77 -9.30
N SER A 108 17.90 11.84 -9.43
CA SER A 108 18.51 11.52 -10.71
C SER A 108 17.73 10.44 -11.47
N PRO A 109 17.30 10.68 -12.73
CA PRO A 109 16.64 9.68 -13.56
C PRO A 109 17.48 8.41 -13.78
N TRP A 110 18.81 8.55 -13.73
CA TRP A 110 19.73 7.41 -13.88
C TRP A 110 19.65 6.43 -12.70
N THR A 111 19.40 6.92 -11.49
CA THR A 111 19.18 6.08 -10.31
C THR A 111 17.99 5.15 -10.53
N TRP A 112 16.87 5.71 -11.00
CA TRP A 112 15.66 4.97 -11.29
C TRP A 112 15.86 3.95 -12.42
N LEU A 113 16.59 4.32 -13.48
CA LEU A 113 16.88 3.40 -14.58
C LEU A 113 17.75 2.22 -14.13
N LEU A 114 18.79 2.48 -13.32
CA LEU A 114 19.64 1.42 -12.79
C LEU A 114 18.89 0.52 -11.81
N CYS A 115 18.05 1.10 -10.94
CA CYS A 115 17.18 0.34 -10.05
C CYS A 115 16.21 -0.55 -10.84
N LEU A 116 15.59 -0.02 -11.90
CA LEU A 116 14.70 -0.79 -12.77
C LEU A 116 15.40 -2.02 -13.36
N LEU A 117 16.58 -1.82 -13.96
CA LEU A 117 17.36 -2.91 -14.55
C LEU A 117 17.84 -3.93 -13.50
N GLY A 118 18.27 -3.44 -12.33
CA GLY A 118 18.71 -4.30 -11.23
C GLY A 118 17.59 -5.18 -10.68
N VAL A 119 16.41 -4.59 -10.45
CA VAL A 119 15.22 -5.31 -9.99
C VAL A 119 14.73 -6.31 -11.04
N ASP A 120 14.70 -5.93 -12.31
CA ASP A 120 14.28 -6.82 -13.40
C ASP A 120 15.20 -8.03 -13.54
N LEU A 121 16.52 -7.83 -13.47
CA LEU A 121 17.50 -8.91 -13.50
C LEU A 121 17.37 -9.85 -12.29
N ALA A 122 17.24 -9.28 -11.08
CA ALA A 122 17.06 -10.07 -9.87
C ALA A 122 15.78 -10.90 -9.92
N TYR A 123 14.68 -10.29 -10.40
CA TYR A 123 13.41 -10.97 -10.61
C TYR A 123 13.54 -12.11 -11.63
N TYR A 124 14.19 -11.86 -12.77
CA TYR A 124 14.45 -12.89 -13.78
C TYR A 124 15.23 -14.07 -13.21
N TRP A 125 16.25 -13.83 -12.38
CA TRP A 125 17.01 -14.91 -11.73
C TRP A 125 16.16 -15.72 -10.76
N VAL A 126 15.43 -15.06 -9.86
CA VAL A 126 14.52 -15.75 -8.92
C VAL A 126 13.50 -16.60 -9.69
N HIS A 127 12.91 -16.02 -10.74
CA HIS A 127 11.96 -16.72 -11.60
C HIS A 127 12.62 -17.91 -12.32
N ARG A 128 13.83 -17.74 -12.87
CA ARG A 128 14.57 -18.79 -13.58
C ARG A 128 14.96 -19.96 -12.67
N PHE A 129 15.39 -19.68 -11.44
CA PHE A 129 15.71 -20.72 -10.45
C PHE A 129 14.45 -21.40 -9.91
N GLY A 130 13.36 -20.65 -9.73
CA GLY A 130 12.05 -21.20 -9.37
C GLY A 130 11.51 -22.19 -10.40
N HIS A 131 11.58 -21.85 -11.69
CA HIS A 131 11.23 -22.78 -12.79
C HIS A 131 12.22 -23.94 -12.90
N GLY A 132 13.50 -23.70 -12.63
CA GLY A 132 14.51 -24.76 -12.60
C GLY A 132 14.26 -25.81 -11.51
N ALA A 133 13.67 -25.43 -10.37
CA ALA A 133 13.33 -26.33 -9.28
C ALA A 133 12.07 -27.18 -9.55
N TYR A 134 11.13 -26.69 -10.36
CA TYR A 134 9.92 -27.44 -10.75
C TYR A 134 10.20 -28.54 -11.78
N ASN A 135 11.32 -28.45 -12.51
CA ASN A 135 11.72 -29.44 -13.53
C ASN A 135 12.49 -30.67 -12.97
N TRP A 136 12.59 -30.83 -11.64
CA TRP A 136 13.28 -31.96 -10.98
C TRP A 136 12.36 -32.81 -10.08
N HIS A 137 11.07 -32.87 -10.41
CA HIS A 137 10.15 -33.92 -9.94
C HIS A 137 9.48 -34.62 -11.12
#